data_AF-A0A7C5R234-F1
#
_entry.id   AF-A0A7C5R234-F1
#
_cell.length_a   1.000
_cell.length_b   1.000
_cell.length_c   1.000
_cell.angle_alpha   90.00
_cell.angle_beta   90.00
_cell.angle_gamma   90.00
#
_symmetry.space_group_name_H-M   'P 1'
#
loop_
_entity.id
_entity.type
_entity.pdbx_description
1 polymer ?
#
loop_
_entity_poly.entity_id
_entity_poly.type
_entity_poly.pdbx_seq_one_letter_code
_entity_poly.pdbx_strand_id
1 'polypeptide(L)'
;VDDNWPRFLETWRPLVDFAAEHSVRIGIENCPMSFTEDEWPGGKNLATSPAIWRRMFEEIDSPHFGLNFDPSHFVWQHMDYVKPLGEFRNKLFHIHAKDARIDQDQLDQVGSLAYPNLYHTPKLPGLGDVDWGRFFSALTDAGYDGPVCVEVEDRAYEGSLEARKPSLIQSINFLRNYIA
;
A
#
# COMPACT_ATOMS: atom_id res chain seq x y z
N VAL A 1 -15.02 -2.76 -11.56
CA VAL A 1 -14.95 -3.67 -10.39
C VAL A 1 -15.93 -4.82 -10.57
N ASP A 2 -17.22 -4.54 -10.77
CA ASP A 2 -18.27 -5.56 -10.84
C ASP A 2 -18.03 -6.63 -11.91
N ASP A 3 -17.68 -6.25 -13.13
CA ASP A 3 -17.42 -7.20 -14.22
C ASP A 3 -16.27 -8.18 -13.93
N ASN A 4 -15.31 -7.77 -13.08
CA ASN A 4 -14.18 -8.61 -12.69
C ASN A 4 -14.42 -9.35 -11.36
N TRP A 5 -15.52 -9.06 -10.66
CA TRP A 5 -15.79 -9.66 -9.35
C TRP A 5 -15.97 -11.18 -9.41
N PRO A 6 -16.69 -11.76 -10.41
CA PRO A 6 -16.78 -13.22 -10.53
C PRO A 6 -15.40 -13.88 -10.67
N ARG A 7 -14.52 -13.30 -11.48
CA ARG A 7 -13.15 -13.76 -11.67
C ARG A 7 -12.31 -13.62 -10.39
N PHE A 8 -12.49 -12.52 -9.65
CA PHE A 8 -11.86 -12.34 -8.34
C PHE A 8 -12.21 -13.50 -7.40
N LEU A 9 -13.50 -13.85 -7.28
CA LEU A 9 -13.94 -14.94 -6.42
C LEU A 9 -13.45 -16.31 -6.91
N GLU A 10 -13.55 -16.59 -8.21
CA GLU A 10 -13.06 -17.83 -8.82
C GLU A 10 -11.55 -18.03 -8.60
N THR A 11 -10.77 -16.94 -8.61
CA THR A 11 -9.32 -16.97 -8.43
C THR A 11 -8.94 -17.04 -6.96
N TRP A 12 -9.46 -16.15 -6.12
CA TRP A 12 -8.94 -15.94 -4.77
C TRP A 12 -9.52 -16.89 -3.74
N ARG A 13 -10.77 -17.36 -3.86
CA ARG A 13 -11.34 -18.34 -2.91
C ARG A 13 -10.46 -19.60 -2.80
N PRO A 14 -10.14 -20.32 -3.90
CA PRO A 14 -9.32 -21.53 -3.78
C PRO A 14 -7.88 -21.25 -3.33
N LEU A 15 -7.32 -20.08 -3.66
CA LEU A 15 -5.97 -19.71 -3.20
C LEU A 15 -5.95 -19.40 -1.69
N VAL A 16 -6.98 -18.74 -1.18
CA VAL A 16 -7.12 -18.46 0.25
C VAL A 16 -7.38 -19.74 1.04
N ASP A 17 -8.21 -20.64 0.53
CA ASP A 17 -8.45 -21.96 1.14
C ASP A 17 -7.14 -22.76 1.19
N PHE A 18 -6.40 -22.83 0.08
CA PHE A 18 -5.09 -23.48 0.02
C PHE A 18 -4.09 -22.84 0.99
N ALA A 19 -4.03 -21.51 1.06
CA ALA A 19 -3.18 -20.82 2.03
C ALA A 19 -3.54 -21.18 3.48
N ALA A 20 -4.83 -21.28 3.79
CA ALA A 20 -5.30 -21.69 5.11
C ALA A 20 -4.89 -23.13 5.46
N GLU A 21 -5.04 -24.08 4.53
CA GLU A 21 -4.57 -25.47 4.69
C GLU A 21 -3.07 -25.56 5.02
N HIS A 22 -2.29 -24.60 4.52
CA HIS A 22 -0.85 -24.51 4.73
C HIS A 22 -0.42 -23.52 5.83
N SER A 23 -1.36 -22.97 6.60
CA SER A 23 -1.07 -21.96 7.62
C SER A 23 -0.33 -20.71 7.10
N VAL A 24 -0.54 -20.38 5.82
CA VAL A 24 0.00 -19.19 5.14
C VAL A 24 -1.03 -18.07 5.18
N ARG A 25 -0.57 -16.83 5.36
CA ARG A 25 -1.43 -15.63 5.26
C ARG A 25 -1.13 -14.90 3.95
N ILE A 26 -2.18 -14.48 3.26
CA ILE A 26 -2.11 -13.68 2.04
C ILE A 26 -2.45 -12.24 2.40
N GLY A 27 -1.51 -11.32 2.18
CA GLY A 27 -1.74 -9.88 2.21
C GLY A 27 -1.79 -9.33 0.80
N ILE A 28 -2.95 -8.83 0.35
CA ILE A 28 -3.05 -8.11 -0.93
C ILE A 28 -2.63 -6.66 -0.71
N GLU A 29 -1.68 -6.19 -1.51
CA GLU A 29 -1.29 -4.78 -1.51
C GLU A 29 -2.38 -3.89 -2.11
N ASN A 30 -2.60 -2.71 -1.53
CA ASN A 30 -3.60 -1.75 -2.01
C ASN A 30 -3.16 -0.84 -3.16
N CYS A 31 -2.03 -1.14 -3.81
CA CYS A 31 -1.55 -0.42 -4.97
C CYS A 31 -2.55 -0.49 -6.12
N PRO A 32 -3.03 0.63 -6.69
CA PRO A 32 -3.90 0.61 -7.86
C PRO A 32 -3.26 0.07 -9.14
N MET A 33 -1.92 0.00 -9.20
CA MET A 33 -1.14 -0.42 -10.37
C MET A 33 -1.36 0.47 -11.60
N SER A 34 -1.87 1.69 -11.40
CA SER A 34 -2.22 2.65 -12.46
C SER A 34 -1.05 3.60 -12.73
N PHE A 35 -0.13 3.11 -13.55
CA PHE A 35 1.23 3.61 -13.62
C PHE A 35 1.68 3.98 -15.04
N THR A 36 2.86 4.61 -15.15
CA THR A 36 3.57 4.85 -16.42
C THR A 36 4.22 3.56 -16.94
N GLU A 37 4.73 3.56 -18.18
CA GLU A 37 5.34 2.35 -18.80
C GLU A 37 6.62 1.86 -18.09
N ASP A 38 7.26 2.72 -17.30
CA ASP A 38 8.49 2.46 -16.54
C ASP A 38 8.25 1.86 -15.14
N GLU A 39 6.99 1.70 -14.72
CA GLU A 39 6.60 1.20 -13.40
C GLU A 39 6.08 -0.25 -13.52
N TRP A 40 6.80 -1.20 -12.91
CA TRP A 40 6.52 -2.65 -12.97
C TRP A 40 6.28 -3.23 -11.56
N PRO A 41 5.29 -4.11 -11.37
CA PRO A 41 4.38 -4.67 -12.38
C PRO A 41 3.32 -3.66 -12.85
N GLY A 42 3.05 -3.61 -14.16
CA GLY A 42 1.88 -2.89 -14.68
C GLY A 42 0.61 -3.73 -14.52
N GLY A 43 -0.55 -3.11 -14.32
CA GLY A 43 -1.81 -3.85 -14.22
C GLY A 43 -3.00 -3.01 -13.75
N LYS A 44 -4.11 -3.66 -13.39
CA LYS A 44 -5.22 -3.02 -12.68
C LYS A 44 -5.52 -3.87 -11.46
N ASN A 45 -5.15 -3.39 -10.29
CA ASN A 45 -5.54 -4.02 -9.04
C ASN A 45 -6.99 -3.62 -8.71
N LEU A 46 -7.75 -4.57 -8.19
CA LEU A 46 -9.11 -4.33 -7.70
C LEU A 46 -9.10 -3.83 -6.25
N ALA A 47 -8.13 -4.25 -5.44
CA ALA A 47 -8.11 -4.04 -3.99
C ALA A 47 -7.59 -2.65 -3.57
N THR A 48 -8.13 -1.57 -4.14
CA THR A 48 -7.51 -0.23 -4.02
C THR A 48 -8.11 0.68 -2.97
N SER A 49 -9.29 0.35 -2.43
CA SER A 49 -10.03 1.24 -1.53
C SER A 49 -10.82 0.48 -0.46
N PRO A 50 -11.09 1.11 0.71
CA PRO A 50 -11.90 0.53 1.78
C PRO A 50 -13.27 0.01 1.34
N ALA A 51 -13.92 0.68 0.38
CA ALA A 51 -15.21 0.25 -0.15
C ALA A 51 -15.13 -1.13 -0.82
N ILE A 52 -14.05 -1.37 -1.55
CA ILE A 52 -13.81 -2.64 -2.21
C ILE A 52 -13.37 -3.69 -1.19
N TRP A 53 -12.50 -3.33 -0.24
CA TRP A 53 -12.04 -4.24 0.81
C TRP A 53 -13.16 -4.78 1.68
N ARG A 54 -14.14 -3.94 2.06
CA ARG A 54 -15.34 -4.40 2.78
C ARG A 54 -16.03 -5.54 2.05
N ARG A 55 -16.29 -5.36 0.74
CA ARG A 55 -16.90 -6.39 -0.09
C ARG A 55 -15.99 -7.61 -0.25
N MET A 56 -14.68 -7.42 -0.41
CA MET A 56 -13.71 -8.52 -0.52
C MET A 56 -13.72 -9.41 0.72
N PHE A 57 -13.69 -8.81 1.91
CA PHE A 57 -13.66 -9.54 3.18
C PHE A 57 -15.01 -10.08 3.61
N GLU A 58 -16.12 -9.49 3.16
CA GLU A 58 -17.46 -10.05 3.31
C GLU A 58 -17.62 -11.34 2.49
N GLU A 59 -17.11 -11.35 1.26
CA GLU A 59 -17.24 -12.48 0.34
C GLU A 59 -16.23 -13.61 0.62
N ILE A 60 -15.01 -13.24 1.02
CA ILE A 60 -13.92 -14.15 1.39
C ILE A 60 -13.57 -13.90 2.86
N ASP A 61 -14.43 -14.38 3.75
CA ASP A 61 -14.23 -14.27 5.20
C ASP A 61 -13.28 -15.36 5.71
N SER A 62 -11.98 -15.10 5.56
CA SER A 62 -10.91 -15.97 6.07
C SER A 62 -9.93 -15.18 6.94
N PRO A 63 -9.45 -15.74 8.08
CA PRO A 63 -8.37 -15.15 8.86
C PRO A 63 -7.00 -15.24 8.16
N HIS A 64 -6.92 -15.97 7.04
CA HIS A 64 -5.71 -16.08 6.20
C HIS A 64 -5.70 -15.09 5.04
N PHE A 65 -6.72 -14.22 4.94
CA PHE A 65 -6.84 -13.24 3.88
C PHE A 65 -6.93 -11.82 4.45
N GLY A 66 -6.00 -10.96 4.04
CA GLY A 66 -5.82 -9.62 4.57
C GLY A 66 -5.09 -8.69 3.60
N LEU A 67 -4.50 -7.63 4.15
CA LEU A 67 -3.84 -6.54 3.43
C LEU A 67 -2.34 -6.53 3.70
N ASN A 68 -1.59 -6.22 2.65
CA ASN A 68 -0.33 -5.52 2.75
C ASN A 68 -0.65 -4.01 2.61
N PHE A 69 -0.69 -3.28 3.72
CA PHE A 69 -1.15 -1.89 3.69
C PHE A 69 0.01 -0.94 3.39
N ASP A 70 -0.14 -0.13 2.36
CA ASP A 70 0.77 0.96 2.00
C ASP A 70 -0.01 2.30 2.03
N PRO A 71 0.35 3.24 2.95
CA PRO A 71 -0.30 4.54 3.02
C PRO A 71 -0.02 5.44 1.81
N SER A 72 1.09 5.24 1.10
CA SER A 72 1.48 6.10 -0.03
C SER A 72 0.48 6.05 -1.19
N HIS A 73 -0.17 4.91 -1.42
CA HIS A 73 -1.17 4.77 -2.48
C HIS A 73 -2.45 5.54 -2.22
N PHE A 74 -2.75 5.84 -0.96
CA PHE A 74 -3.88 6.67 -0.58
C PHE A 74 -3.58 8.16 -0.80
N VAL A 75 -2.32 8.57 -0.61
CA VAL A 75 -1.89 9.97 -0.76
C VAL A 75 -2.26 10.49 -2.15
N TRP A 76 -1.87 9.77 -3.20
CA TRP A 76 -2.15 10.20 -4.58
C TRP A 76 -3.59 9.93 -5.02
N GLN A 77 -4.30 9.02 -4.37
CA GLN A 77 -5.75 8.91 -4.53
C GLN A 77 -6.53 9.99 -3.75
N HIS A 78 -5.85 10.88 -3.03
CA HIS A 78 -6.45 11.90 -2.15
C HIS A 78 -7.41 11.30 -1.09
N MET A 79 -7.03 10.15 -0.54
CA MET A 79 -7.81 9.41 0.45
C MET A 79 -7.18 9.47 1.85
N ASP A 80 -7.99 9.31 2.89
CA ASP A 80 -7.50 9.18 4.27
C ASP A 80 -6.94 7.76 4.49
N TYR A 81 -5.62 7.66 4.68
CA TYR A 81 -4.92 6.39 4.96
C TYR A 81 -4.93 5.97 6.43
N VAL A 82 -5.42 6.82 7.34
CA VAL A 82 -5.40 6.56 8.78
C VAL A 82 -6.69 5.87 9.23
N LYS A 83 -7.85 6.33 8.73
CA LYS A 83 -9.16 5.74 9.06
C LYS A 83 -9.24 4.23 8.83
N PRO A 84 -8.70 3.67 7.73
CA PRO A 84 -8.78 2.24 7.49
C PRO A 84 -8.02 1.40 8.52
N LEU A 85 -7.00 1.94 9.20
CA LEU A 85 -6.22 1.17 10.17
C LEU A 85 -7.10 0.63 11.31
N GLY A 86 -8.03 1.44 11.81
CA GLY A 86 -8.97 1.02 12.85
C GLY A 86 -10.06 0.07 12.34
N GLU A 87 -10.59 0.34 11.14
CA GLU A 87 -11.66 -0.45 10.51
C GLU A 87 -11.18 -1.87 10.15
N PHE A 88 -9.98 -1.98 9.57
CA PHE A 88 -9.42 -3.22 9.05
C PHE A 88 -8.32 -3.82 9.93
N ARG A 89 -8.22 -3.44 11.21
CA ARG A 89 -7.13 -3.87 12.12
C ARG A 89 -6.86 -5.38 12.11
N ASN A 90 -7.90 -6.21 12.03
CA ASN A 90 -7.80 -7.68 12.02
C ASN A 90 -7.36 -8.26 10.65
N LYS A 91 -7.27 -7.42 9.63
CA LYS A 91 -6.88 -7.76 8.27
C LYS A 91 -5.52 -7.14 7.90
N LEU A 92 -4.87 -6.37 8.77
CA LEU A 92 -3.52 -5.85 8.54
C LEU A 92 -2.50 -6.95 8.80
N PHE A 93 -1.84 -7.47 7.76
CA PHE A 93 -0.85 -8.55 7.90
C PHE A 93 0.58 -8.09 7.68
N HIS A 94 0.74 -7.04 6.88
CA HIS A 94 2.01 -6.46 6.52
C HIS A 94 1.81 -4.97 6.24
N ILE A 95 2.82 -4.14 6.54
CA ILE A 95 2.80 -2.71 6.26
C ILE A 95 4.00 -2.36 5.41
N HIS A 96 3.79 -1.62 4.32
CA HIS A 96 4.87 -0.94 3.61
C HIS A 96 5.12 0.44 4.20
N ALA A 97 6.38 0.69 4.52
CA ALA A 97 6.91 2.01 4.81
C ALA A 97 7.45 2.63 3.51
N LYS A 98 6.52 3.03 2.65
CA LYS A 98 6.76 3.81 1.43
C LYS A 98 6.07 5.15 1.54
N ASP A 99 6.65 6.17 0.95
CA ASP A 99 6.10 7.51 0.90
C ASP A 99 5.79 7.90 -0.55
N ALA A 100 4.95 8.91 -0.72
CA ALA A 100 4.67 9.51 -2.02
C ALA A 100 4.44 11.00 -1.83
N ARG A 101 4.90 11.79 -2.79
CA ARG A 101 4.65 13.23 -2.82
C ARG A 101 3.72 13.56 -3.97
N ILE A 102 2.78 14.46 -3.75
CA ILE A 102 1.97 15.09 -4.79
C ILE A 102 2.73 16.25 -5.38
N ASP A 103 2.98 16.20 -6.69
CA ASP A 103 3.55 17.28 -7.45
C ASP A 103 2.41 18.19 -7.92
N GLN A 104 2.06 19.19 -7.11
CA GLN A 104 0.87 20.04 -7.32
C GLN A 104 0.84 20.71 -8.70
N ASP A 105 1.97 21.23 -9.16
CA ASP A 105 2.06 21.87 -10.48
C ASP A 105 1.71 20.91 -11.63
N GLN A 106 2.02 19.62 -11.46
CA GLN A 106 1.66 18.58 -12.43
C GLN A 106 0.19 18.20 -12.30
N LEU A 107 -0.30 18.05 -11.07
CA LEU A 107 -1.71 17.76 -10.81
C LEU A 107 -2.63 18.81 -11.44
N ASP A 108 -2.28 20.09 -11.33
CA ASP A 108 -3.06 21.18 -11.92
C ASP A 108 -3.11 21.15 -13.46
N GLN A 109 -2.15 20.47 -14.10
CA GLN A 109 -2.10 20.31 -15.55
C GLN A 109 -2.88 19.08 -16.04
N VAL A 110 -2.77 17.95 -15.35
CA VAL A 110 -3.28 16.65 -15.84
C VAL A 110 -4.55 16.18 -15.13
N GLY A 111 -4.83 16.71 -13.93
CA GLY A 111 -5.92 16.28 -13.07
C GLY A 111 -5.69 14.90 -12.44
N SER A 112 -6.47 14.58 -11.40
CA SER A 112 -6.31 13.33 -10.64
C SER A 112 -6.70 12.06 -11.41
N LEU A 113 -7.45 12.22 -12.50
CA LEU A 113 -7.89 11.13 -13.39
C LEU A 113 -6.89 10.86 -14.54
N ALA A 114 -5.74 11.54 -14.54
CA ALA A 114 -4.72 11.35 -15.56
C ALA A 114 -4.27 9.89 -15.67
N TYR A 115 -4.16 9.41 -16.91
CA TYR A 115 -3.51 8.15 -17.23
C TYR A 115 -2.46 8.37 -18.33
N PRO A 116 -1.18 8.01 -18.11
CA PRO A 116 -0.65 7.45 -16.87
C PRO A 116 -0.70 8.46 -15.70
N ASN A 117 -0.45 8.01 -14.47
CA ASN A 117 -0.39 8.92 -13.32
C ASN A 117 0.91 9.73 -13.40
N LEU A 118 0.79 11.05 -13.62
CA LEU A 118 1.90 11.96 -13.89
C LEU A 118 2.06 13.07 -12.83
N TYR A 119 1.40 12.92 -11.68
CA TYR A 119 1.33 13.98 -10.66
C TYR A 119 1.82 13.55 -9.29
N HIS A 120 2.41 12.36 -9.17
CA HIS A 120 3.01 11.91 -7.92
C HIS A 120 4.43 11.39 -8.16
N THR A 121 5.25 11.51 -7.13
CA THR A 121 6.61 10.98 -7.10
C THR A 121 6.76 10.02 -5.92
N PRO A 122 7.18 8.76 -6.15
CA PRO A 122 7.53 7.84 -5.06
C PRO A 122 8.69 8.37 -4.23
N LYS A 123 8.61 8.20 -2.91
CA LYS A 123 9.59 8.74 -1.95
C LYS A 123 9.89 7.77 -0.82
N LEU A 124 11.06 7.95 -0.21
CA LEU A 124 11.38 7.32 1.06
C LEU A 124 10.55 7.94 2.19
N PRO A 125 10.25 7.18 3.27
CA PRO A 125 9.61 7.70 4.46
C PRO A 125 10.24 9.01 4.95
N GLY A 126 9.40 10.04 5.10
CA GLY A 126 9.79 11.37 5.57
C GLY A 126 10.21 12.35 4.47
N LEU A 127 10.17 11.92 3.21
CA LEU A 127 10.43 12.78 2.04
C LEU A 127 9.18 13.00 1.17
N GLY A 128 8.04 12.38 1.50
CA GLY A 128 6.76 12.60 0.84
C GLY A 128 5.72 13.21 1.78
N ASP A 129 4.45 12.95 1.47
CA ASP A 129 3.29 13.58 2.11
C ASP A 129 2.56 12.65 3.10
N VAL A 130 3.10 11.46 3.39
CA VAL A 130 2.60 10.63 4.50
C VAL A 130 2.99 11.28 5.85
N ASP A 131 1.98 11.59 6.66
CA ASP A 131 2.15 11.97 8.06
C ASP A 131 2.42 10.71 8.89
N TRP A 132 3.68 10.33 8.96
CA TRP A 132 4.14 9.13 9.68
C TRP A 132 3.81 9.16 11.17
N GLY A 133 3.82 10.33 11.82
CA GLY A 133 3.47 10.45 13.23
C GLY A 133 2.00 10.10 13.47
N ARG A 134 1.10 10.67 12.66
CA ARG A 134 -0.33 10.32 12.70
C ARG A 134 -0.58 8.86 12.31
N PHE A 135 0.14 8.35 11.30
CA PHE A 135 0.03 6.97 10.86
C PHE A 135 0.40 5.97 11.96
N PHE A 136 1.57 6.10 12.56
CA PHE A 136 2.03 5.18 13.62
C PHE A 136 1.22 5.30 14.91
N SER A 137 0.73 6.50 15.26
CA SER A 137 -0.20 6.66 16.37
C SER A 137 -1.45 5.79 16.18
N ALA A 138 -2.09 5.88 15.01
CA ALA A 138 -3.28 5.11 14.72
C ALA A 138 -3.00 3.62 14.50
N LEU A 139 -1.85 3.27 13.94
CA LEU A 139 -1.42 1.88 13.78
C LEU A 139 -1.22 1.21 15.15
N THR A 140 -0.65 1.94 16.11
CA THR A 140 -0.51 1.50 17.50
C THR A 140 -1.87 1.35 18.17
N ASP A 141 -2.78 2.31 18.00
CA ASP A 141 -4.16 2.23 18.53
C ASP A 141 -4.96 1.06 17.91
N ALA A 142 -4.66 0.70 16.66
CA ALA A 142 -5.22 -0.47 15.99
C ALA A 142 -4.66 -1.80 16.56
N GLY A 143 -3.60 -1.75 17.37
CA GLY A 143 -2.97 -2.91 17.99
C GLY A 143 -2.09 -3.73 17.04
N TYR A 144 -1.60 -3.14 15.95
CA TYR A 144 -0.74 -3.84 15.01
C TYR A 144 0.68 -3.98 15.57
N ASP A 145 1.17 -5.22 15.63
CA ASP A 145 2.50 -5.61 16.12
C ASP A 145 3.32 -6.37 15.06
N GLY A 146 2.84 -6.39 13.81
CA GLY A 146 3.46 -7.08 12.70
C GLY A 146 4.60 -6.31 12.03
N PRO A 147 5.15 -6.84 10.93
CA PRO A 147 6.25 -6.21 10.21
C PRO A 147 5.87 -4.88 9.57
N VAL A 148 6.79 -3.92 9.62
CA VAL A 148 6.77 -2.67 8.85
C VAL A 148 8.03 -2.65 7.99
N CYS A 149 7.86 -2.77 6.68
CA CYS A 149 8.97 -3.00 5.75
C CYS A 149 9.15 -1.79 4.84
N VAL A 150 10.39 -1.29 4.74
CA VAL A 150 10.72 -0.21 3.81
C VAL A 150 10.67 -0.75 2.38
N GLU A 151 9.81 -0.15 1.55
CA GLU A 151 9.76 -0.39 0.12
C GLU A 151 10.41 0.80 -0.60
N VAL A 152 11.52 0.53 -1.30
CA VAL A 152 12.33 1.55 -1.94
C VAL A 152 11.93 1.68 -3.40
N GLU A 153 11.08 2.67 -3.68
CA GLU A 153 10.71 3.08 -5.05
C GLU A 153 11.12 4.52 -5.37
N ASP A 154 11.81 5.21 -4.46
CA ASP A 154 12.36 6.54 -4.76
C ASP A 154 13.40 6.43 -5.89
N ARG A 155 13.06 7.03 -7.04
CA ARG A 155 13.84 7.00 -8.28
C ARG A 155 15.30 7.46 -8.08
N ALA A 156 15.58 8.25 -7.04
CA ALA A 156 16.95 8.65 -6.71
C ALA A 156 17.86 7.47 -6.28
N TYR A 157 17.28 6.36 -5.83
CA TYR A 157 18.01 5.24 -5.22
C TYR A 157 17.84 3.91 -5.96
N GLU A 158 16.95 3.81 -6.95
CA GLU A 158 16.60 2.54 -7.59
C GLU A 158 17.69 2.00 -8.54
N GLY A 159 18.60 2.84 -9.04
CA GLY A 159 19.51 2.51 -10.14
C GLY A 159 20.62 1.50 -9.83
N SER A 160 20.92 1.20 -8.56
CA SER A 160 21.91 0.17 -8.20
C SER A 160 21.75 -0.31 -6.75
N LEU A 161 22.29 -1.49 -6.43
CA LEU A 161 22.32 -2.00 -5.05
C LEU A 161 23.06 -1.06 -4.09
N GLU A 162 24.13 -0.41 -4.56
CA GLU A 162 24.91 0.54 -3.76
C GLU A 162 24.13 1.83 -3.46
N ALA A 163 23.18 2.21 -4.30
CA ALA A 163 22.26 3.32 -4.03
C ALA A 163 21.10 2.89 -3.12
N ARG A 164 20.60 1.66 -3.24
CA ARG A 164 19.50 1.12 -2.41
C ARG A 164 19.88 0.89 -0.95
N LYS A 165 21.16 0.59 -0.64
CA LYS A 165 21.59 0.40 0.76
C LYS A 165 21.47 1.68 1.61
N PRO A 166 21.98 2.85 1.16
CA PRO A 166 21.77 4.13 1.85
C PRO A 166 20.30 4.49 2.06
N SER A 167 19.41 4.21 1.09
CA SER A 167 18.00 4.54 1.24
C SER A 167 17.33 3.77 2.38
N LEU A 168 17.69 2.50 2.57
CA LEU A 168 17.23 1.70 3.72
C LEU A 168 17.74 2.29 5.04
N ILE A 169 19.01 2.68 5.12
CA ILE A 169 19.59 3.31 6.33
C ILE A 169 18.87 4.61 6.65
N GLN A 170 18.65 5.47 5.66
CA GLN A 170 17.96 6.74 5.81
C GLN A 170 16.52 6.53 6.29
N SER A 171 15.79 5.62 5.65
CA SER A 171 14.40 5.30 5.99
C SER A 171 14.29 4.77 7.41
N ILE A 172 15.15 3.83 7.81
CA ILE A 172 15.16 3.27 9.17
C ILE A 172 15.51 4.35 10.20
N ASN A 173 16.49 5.22 9.93
CA ASN A 173 16.84 6.32 10.84
C ASN A 173 15.68 7.27 11.06
N PHE A 174 14.88 7.55 10.02
CA PHE A 174 13.68 8.36 10.13
C PHE A 174 12.55 7.63 10.90
N LEU A 175 12.27 6.38 10.54
CA LEU A 175 11.15 5.60 11.12
C LEU A 175 11.36 5.29 12.60
N ARG A 176 12.61 5.17 13.07
CA ARG A 176 12.97 4.97 14.49
C ARG A 176 12.42 6.01 15.47
N ASN A 177 11.92 7.14 14.97
CA ASN A 177 11.19 8.09 15.81
C ASN A 177 9.82 7.56 16.28
N TYR A 178 9.28 6.53 15.61
CA TYR A 178 7.93 6.02 15.81
C TYR A 178 7.87 4.51 16.12
N ILE A 179 8.91 3.76 15.77
CA ILE A 179 9.01 2.32 16.02
C ILE A 179 10.10 2.05 17.08
N ALA A 180 9.81 1.13 18.01
CA ALA A 180 10.71 0.72 19.09
C ALA A 180 11.75 -0.33 18.63
#